data_AF-T0RYN5-F1
#
_entry.id   AF-T0RYN5-F1
#
_cell.length_a   1.000
_cell.length_b   1.000
_cell.length_c   1.000
_cell.angle_alpha   90.00
_cell.angle_beta   90.00
_cell.angle_gamma   90.00
#
_symmetry.space_group_name_H-M   'P 1'
#
loop_
_entity.id
_entity.type
_entity.pdbx_description
1 polymer ?
#
loop_
_entity_poly.entity_id
_entity_poly.type
_entity_poly.pdbx_seq_one_letter_code
_entity_poly.pdbx_strand_id
1 'polypeptide(L)'
;MGQYNAQNQELSFRFNHNNSVGWHYGWMGTSTKAHRTCTHYLVAYILRPVSASIFRVLAVQPSPPFIVMSYRRACFFCQKHKPSEAKPASGDGDSCHCEGEFNVSEGLLPETPAPRRSALNTPLPSASLSVASMASGTVSAPRISLAECQLAILLFFVQEIPASVFLVDARVRSVVTSRLFRPLLARFGATTAEHPPLMAPSGARRPTSLVEPIQILCLEILSSVLDFFLDVNPRLFSSYVAVLFNRDQLYEAYASWLAEIHGVVVSHLGRHSETNLTQLVARIVQLSSQVDELRPVQTKLTQLHKMDAQASPGFDYFVAQLREVFLATAPTPRRPATSVFTRHWTYRQTIAHTYAPGVDDPALLSLVRAALIGFAFDARLDETTLSVHSALSVYETIPAVFELDGVGHVFRVLPHGESSLCQVAGLSHGDYAGDVDGDTIRLQLFSWPLGDDRAAHIVRLTLVADDEALDATVAVSRAVLTQPMDISTSTAAARIDAFAARETPVVSYHVVYEPRPDHNVS
;
A
#
# COMPACT_ATOMS: atom_id res chain seq x y z
N MET A 1 -3.27 1.69 30.46
CA MET A 1 -2.87 0.79 31.57
C MET A 1 -1.43 0.37 31.32
N GLY A 2 -0.57 0.38 32.35
CA GLY A 2 0.85 0.08 32.19
C GLY A 2 1.14 -1.42 32.10
N GLN A 3 2.14 -1.81 31.33
CA GLN A 3 2.61 -3.20 31.24
C GLN A 3 3.78 -3.39 32.20
N TYR A 4 3.64 -4.34 33.12
CA TYR A 4 4.68 -4.69 34.08
C TYR A 4 5.55 -5.82 33.53
N ASN A 5 6.82 -5.55 33.32
CA ASN A 5 7.82 -6.55 33.01
C ASN A 5 8.44 -7.07 34.32
N ALA A 6 8.12 -8.31 34.68
CA ALA A 6 8.57 -8.94 35.92
C ALA A 6 10.06 -9.32 35.93
N GLN A 7 10.68 -9.57 34.76
CA GLN A 7 12.11 -9.86 34.66
C GLN A 7 12.96 -8.60 34.91
N ASN A 8 12.50 -7.44 34.44
CA ASN A 8 13.22 -6.17 34.57
C ASN A 8 12.71 -5.30 35.74
N GLN A 9 11.70 -5.78 36.46
CA GLN A 9 10.96 -5.02 37.48
C GLN A 9 10.45 -3.64 37.01
N GLU A 10 10.14 -3.52 35.72
CA GLU A 10 9.81 -2.23 35.10
C GLU A 10 8.31 -2.15 34.78
N LEU A 11 7.66 -1.07 35.19
CA LEU A 11 6.26 -0.79 34.87
C LEU A 11 6.21 0.31 33.81
N SER A 12 5.94 -0.07 32.56
CA SER A 12 5.96 0.84 31.41
C SER A 12 4.56 1.40 31.13
N PHE A 13 4.44 2.72 30.99
CA PHE A 13 3.21 3.40 30.59
C PHE A 13 3.39 4.08 29.25
N ARG A 14 2.49 3.82 28.30
CA ARG A 14 2.42 4.53 27.02
C ARG A 14 1.35 5.63 27.10
N PHE A 15 1.75 6.88 26.98
CA PHE A 15 0.85 8.04 26.88
C PHE A 15 0.62 8.44 25.42
N ASN A 16 -0.56 8.99 25.09
CA ASN A 16 -1.01 9.38 23.74
C ASN A 16 -1.12 8.24 22.71
N HIS A 17 -2.03 7.30 23.00
CA HIS A 17 -2.39 6.17 22.13
C HIS A 17 -3.00 6.58 20.76
N ASN A 18 -3.52 7.81 20.63
CA ASN A 18 -4.25 8.26 19.43
C ASN A 18 -3.36 8.78 18.28
N ASN A 19 -2.03 8.83 18.43
CA ASN A 19 -1.12 9.21 17.34
C ASN A 19 -0.14 8.05 17.07
N SER A 20 -0.58 7.07 16.27
CA SER A 20 0.20 5.91 15.82
C SER A 20 1.18 6.21 14.69
N VAL A 21 1.28 7.47 14.25
CA VAL A 21 2.18 7.94 13.16
C VAL A 21 3.59 8.32 13.63
N GLY A 22 3.97 8.00 14.87
CA GLY A 22 5.32 8.21 15.41
C GLY A 22 5.61 9.62 15.96
N TRP A 23 4.64 10.53 15.93
CA TRP A 23 4.76 11.87 16.54
C TRP A 23 3.74 12.05 17.67
N HIS A 24 4.20 11.94 18.92
CA HIS A 24 3.37 11.95 20.13
C HIS A 24 2.88 13.34 20.58
N TYR A 25 3.15 14.36 19.78
CA TYR A 25 2.85 15.74 20.06
C TYR A 25 1.71 16.21 19.16
N GLY A 26 0.50 16.36 19.74
CA GLY A 26 -0.78 16.56 19.03
C GLY A 26 -0.96 17.92 18.34
N TRP A 27 0.13 18.59 17.98
CA TRP A 27 0.08 19.85 17.24
C TRP A 27 -0.26 19.57 15.77
N MET A 28 -1.50 19.87 15.39
CA MET A 28 -1.91 19.99 13.99
C MET A 28 -1.84 21.47 13.61
N GLY A 29 -1.10 21.80 12.56
CA GLY A 29 -0.75 23.19 12.24
C GLY A 29 -1.95 24.15 12.28
N THR A 30 -1.91 25.14 13.17
CA THR A 30 -2.99 26.12 13.32
C THR A 30 -2.60 27.47 12.72
N SER A 31 -3.59 28.19 12.17
CA SER A 31 -3.39 29.51 11.55
C SER A 31 -3.25 30.65 12.59
N THR A 32 -3.59 30.42 13.86
CA THR A 32 -3.66 31.43 14.91
C THR A 32 -2.27 31.77 15.50
N LYS A 33 -1.98 33.06 15.72
CA LYS A 33 -0.68 33.53 16.24
C LYS A 33 -0.44 33.04 17.68
N ALA A 34 -1.47 33.03 18.53
CA ALA A 34 -1.39 32.63 19.92
C ALA A 34 -0.98 31.16 20.15
N HIS A 35 -1.44 30.23 19.31
CA HIS A 35 -1.07 28.81 19.38
C HIS A 35 0.33 28.50 18.80
N ARG A 36 0.95 29.47 18.13
CA ARG A 36 2.34 29.36 17.63
C ARG A 36 3.35 30.03 18.54
N THR A 37 2.90 31.01 19.33
CA THR A 37 3.70 31.69 20.34
C THR A 37 3.67 30.99 21.70
N CYS A 38 2.87 29.93 21.87
CA CYS A 38 2.84 29.20 23.12
C CYS A 38 4.07 28.29 23.25
N THR A 39 4.68 28.34 24.43
CA THR A 39 5.85 27.54 24.75
C THR A 39 5.44 26.11 25.05
N HIS A 40 6.17 25.18 24.47
CA HIS A 40 5.95 23.75 24.61
C HIS A 40 7.09 23.12 25.41
N TYR A 41 6.76 22.05 26.11
CA TYR A 41 7.69 21.29 26.92
C TYR A 41 7.40 19.80 26.71
N LEU A 42 8.45 18.99 26.60
CA LEU A 42 8.34 17.55 26.78
C LEU A 42 8.58 17.27 28.25
N VAL A 43 7.63 16.63 28.93
CA VAL A 43 7.72 16.39 30.37
C VAL A 43 7.77 14.89 30.64
N ALA A 44 8.87 14.44 31.21
CA ALA A 44 9.02 13.08 31.71
C ALA A 44 8.56 13.00 33.17
N TYR A 45 7.75 12.00 33.49
CA TYR A 45 7.29 11.71 34.85
C TYR A 45 7.89 10.39 35.32
N ILE A 46 8.51 10.39 36.49
CA ILE A 46 8.90 9.16 37.19
C ILE A 46 7.82 8.87 38.22
N LEU A 47 7.18 7.71 38.09
CA LEU A 47 6.03 7.31 38.89
C LEU A 47 6.40 6.12 39.78
N ARG A 48 5.90 6.11 41.03
CA ARG A 48 5.93 4.95 41.91
C ARG A 48 4.51 4.45 42.18
N PRO A 49 4.20 3.17 41.96
CA PRO A 49 2.92 2.61 42.35
C PRO A 49 2.75 2.70 43.88
N VAL A 50 1.61 3.21 44.33
CA VAL A 50 1.17 3.18 45.74
C VAL A 50 0.08 2.14 45.95
N SER A 51 -0.76 1.92 44.94
CA SER A 51 -1.73 0.83 44.85
C SER A 51 -1.95 0.42 43.39
N ALA A 52 -2.80 -0.59 43.14
CA ALA A 52 -3.08 -1.12 41.81
C ALA A 52 -3.57 -0.08 40.78
N SER A 53 -4.13 1.04 41.24
CA SER A 53 -4.65 2.11 40.37
C SER A 53 -4.13 3.50 40.71
N ILE A 54 -3.25 3.63 41.71
CA ILE A 54 -2.75 4.93 42.19
C ILE A 54 -1.24 4.97 42.11
N PHE A 55 -0.74 5.97 41.37
CA PHE A 55 0.68 6.26 41.23
C PHE A 55 1.01 7.57 41.93
N ARG A 56 2.12 7.58 42.66
CA ARG A 56 2.74 8.79 43.19
C ARG A 56 3.82 9.24 42.22
N VAL A 57 3.75 10.49 41.78
CA VAL A 57 4.82 11.13 41.02
C VAL A 57 6.01 11.35 41.96
N LEU A 58 7.16 10.75 41.64
CA LEU A 58 8.40 10.92 42.41
C LEU A 58 9.26 12.05 41.86
N ALA A 59 9.30 12.19 40.53
CA ALA A 59 10.07 13.22 39.87
C ALA A 59 9.37 13.64 38.57
N VAL A 60 9.59 14.90 38.20
CA VAL A 60 9.12 15.49 36.95
C VAL A 60 10.32 16.19 36.33
N GLN A 61 10.68 15.81 35.11
CA GLN A 61 11.77 16.44 34.38
C GLN A 61 11.24 17.02 33.06
N PRO A 62 11.05 18.34 32.97
CA PRO A 62 10.74 18.99 31.71
C PRO A 62 12.00 19.12 30.84
N SER A 63 11.82 19.10 29.53
CA SER A 63 12.79 19.60 28.55
C SER A 63 12.95 21.11 28.70
N PRO A 64 14.00 21.71 28.12
CA PRO A 64 13.99 23.13 27.84
C PRO A 64 12.73 23.53 27.03
N PRO A 65 12.22 24.75 27.22
CA PRO A 65 11.10 25.27 26.44
C PRO A 65 11.42 25.29 24.94
N PHE A 66 10.44 24.95 24.10
CA PHE A 66 10.56 25.08 22.65
C PHE A 66 9.27 25.60 22.02
N ILE A 67 9.37 26.14 20.81
CA ILE A 67 8.23 26.56 20.00
C ILE A 67 8.14 25.67 18.75
N VAL A 68 6.95 25.50 18.20
CA VAL A 68 6.74 24.77 16.93
C VAL A 68 6.35 25.74 15.83
N MET A 69 7.18 25.79 14.79
CA MET A 69 6.96 26.66 13.62
C MET A 69 6.88 25.84 12.33
N SER A 70 6.03 26.28 11.41
CA SER A 70 6.00 25.70 10.06
C SER A 70 7.30 26.06 9.32
N TYR A 71 7.87 25.10 8.58
CA TYR A 71 9.09 25.29 7.79
C TYR A 71 9.07 26.57 6.94
N ARG A 72 7.93 26.89 6.30
CA ARG A 72 7.75 28.09 5.45
C ARG A 72 7.91 29.43 6.18
N ARG A 73 7.83 29.45 7.52
CA ARG A 73 7.90 30.66 8.35
C ARG A 73 9.19 30.77 9.16
N ALA A 74 10.03 29.73 9.11
CA ALA A 74 11.36 29.81 9.71
C ALA A 74 12.17 30.90 8.99
N CYS A 75 13.04 31.57 9.72
CA CYS A 75 14.07 32.45 9.20
C CYS A 75 15.03 31.68 8.28
N PHE A 76 15.70 32.40 7.38
CA PHE A 76 16.64 31.81 6.41
C PHE A 76 17.69 30.93 7.10
N PHE A 77 18.25 31.37 8.23
CA PHE A 77 19.21 30.56 9.00
C PHE A 77 18.68 29.16 9.42
N CYS A 78 17.41 29.06 9.82
CA CYS A 78 16.80 27.80 10.29
C CYS A 78 16.21 26.95 9.18
N GLN A 79 16.10 27.49 7.97
CA GLN A 79 15.71 26.73 6.79
C GLN A 79 16.95 26.06 6.18
N LYS A 80 16.80 24.86 5.63
CA LYS A 80 17.85 24.24 4.81
C LYS A 80 17.82 24.85 3.42
N HIS A 81 18.85 25.60 3.09
CA HIS A 81 19.03 26.27 1.80
C HIS A 81 20.00 25.53 0.88
N LYS A 82 19.81 25.70 -0.44
CA LYS A 82 20.76 25.22 -1.46
C LYS A 82 21.99 26.16 -1.48
N PRO A 83 23.21 25.68 -1.80
CA PRO A 83 24.40 26.56 -1.93
C PRO A 83 24.27 27.66 -2.99
N SER A 84 23.33 27.51 -3.92
CA SER A 84 23.02 28.44 -5.00
C SER A 84 22.03 29.55 -4.62
N GLU A 85 21.40 29.48 -3.44
CA GLU A 85 20.47 30.51 -2.99
C GLU A 85 21.24 31.70 -2.43
N ALA A 86 21.15 32.84 -3.13
CA ALA A 86 21.79 34.08 -2.68
C ALA A 86 21.22 34.50 -1.32
N LYS A 87 22.10 34.67 -0.33
CA LYS A 87 21.78 35.17 1.00
C LYS A 87 21.06 36.53 0.84
N PRO A 88 19.89 36.75 1.47
CA PRO A 88 19.16 38.00 1.31
C PRO A 88 20.01 39.20 1.74
N ALA A 89 20.07 40.24 0.90
CA ALA A 89 20.97 41.39 1.06
C ALA A 89 20.74 42.24 2.33
N SER A 90 19.65 41.98 3.05
CA SER A 90 19.18 42.78 4.19
C SER A 90 19.15 42.01 5.51
N GLY A 91 19.81 40.85 5.62
CA GLY A 91 19.81 40.06 6.85
C GLY A 91 21.11 39.32 7.10
N ASP A 92 21.57 39.36 8.34
CA ASP A 92 22.72 38.62 8.84
C ASP A 92 22.42 37.11 8.84
N GLY A 93 22.44 36.49 7.67
CA GLY A 93 22.02 35.08 7.52
C GLY A 93 22.96 34.05 8.18
N ASP A 94 23.90 34.49 9.02
CA ASP A 94 24.70 33.62 9.90
C ASP A 94 24.14 33.57 11.33
N SER A 95 23.09 34.32 11.63
CA SER A 95 22.41 34.30 12.93
C SER A 95 20.91 33.97 12.79
N CYS A 96 20.39 33.23 13.77
CA CYS A 96 18.98 32.87 13.83
C CYS A 96 18.13 34.10 14.18
N HIS A 97 17.30 34.56 13.24
CA HIS A 97 16.37 35.69 13.47
C HIS A 97 14.96 35.23 13.89
N CYS A 98 14.74 33.92 13.92
CA CYS A 98 13.50 33.32 14.37
C CYS A 98 13.20 33.65 15.85
N GLU A 99 14.24 33.99 16.61
CA GLU A 99 14.19 34.35 18.04
C GLU A 99 13.58 35.74 18.29
N GLY A 100 13.54 36.63 17.28
CA GLY A 100 13.11 38.03 17.46
C GLY A 100 11.59 38.26 17.55
N GLU A 101 10.75 37.36 17.02
CA GLU A 101 9.28 37.47 17.13
C GLU A 101 8.69 36.68 18.32
N PHE A 102 9.50 35.83 18.98
CA PHE A 102 9.04 34.83 19.95
C PHE A 102 9.87 34.79 21.26
N ASN A 103 10.61 35.87 21.57
CA ASN A 103 11.52 35.89 22.70
C ASN A 103 10.76 35.77 24.04
N VAL A 104 10.98 34.66 24.76
CA VAL A 104 10.84 34.57 26.22
C VAL A 104 12.25 34.41 26.78
N SER A 105 13.08 35.45 26.61
CA SER A 105 14.41 35.49 27.19
C SER A 105 14.31 35.63 28.71
N GLU A 106 14.53 34.53 29.43
CA GLU A 106 15.43 34.45 30.61
C GLU A 106 15.79 32.98 30.89
N GLY A 107 17.06 32.60 30.72
CA GLY A 107 17.61 31.35 31.27
C GLY A 107 18.64 30.58 30.43
N LEU A 108 19.77 31.21 30.12
CA LEU A 108 21.11 30.67 29.79
C LEU A 108 21.24 29.17 29.38
N LEU A 109 21.69 28.92 28.14
CA LEU A 109 22.35 27.66 27.74
C LEU A 109 23.83 27.92 27.37
N PRO A 110 24.79 27.04 27.74
CA PRO A 110 26.19 27.17 27.34
C PRO A 110 26.43 26.71 25.89
N GLU A 111 27.42 27.33 25.25
CA GLU A 111 27.87 27.03 23.89
C GLU A 111 28.24 25.54 23.70
N THR A 112 27.75 24.92 22.62
CA THR A 112 28.21 23.60 22.16
C THR A 112 28.76 23.73 20.72
N PRO A 113 29.87 23.05 20.37
CA PRO A 113 30.57 23.30 19.11
C PRO A 113 29.86 22.66 17.90
N ALA A 114 29.99 23.33 16.75
CA ALA A 114 29.34 23.00 15.49
C ALA A 114 29.56 21.55 14.99
N PRO A 115 28.55 20.91 14.35
CA PRO A 115 28.71 19.59 13.76
C PRO A 115 29.52 19.64 12.47
N ARG A 116 30.50 18.73 12.37
CA ARG A 116 31.30 18.48 11.16
C ARG A 116 30.41 18.00 10.01
N ARG A 117 30.56 18.63 8.84
CA ARG A 117 29.95 18.23 7.56
C ARG A 117 30.38 16.81 7.19
N SER A 118 29.44 15.86 7.16
CA SER A 118 29.63 14.58 6.46
C SER A 118 29.34 14.78 4.96
N ALA A 119 30.34 14.48 4.14
CA ALA A 119 30.25 14.48 2.69
C ALA A 119 29.55 13.20 2.21
N LEU A 120 28.31 13.33 1.74
CA LEU A 120 27.60 12.32 0.95
C LEU A 120 26.94 13.06 -0.23
N ASN A 121 27.79 13.53 -1.15
CA ASN A 121 27.37 13.97 -2.48
C ASN A 121 27.81 12.90 -3.46
N THR A 122 26.90 11.99 -3.80
CA THR A 122 27.06 11.12 -4.96
C THR A 122 25.89 11.42 -5.89
N PRO A 123 26.12 11.78 -7.17
CA PRO A 123 25.03 11.94 -8.13
C PRO A 123 24.31 10.62 -8.35
N LEU A 124 23.02 10.69 -8.72
CA LEU A 124 22.20 9.51 -9.06
C LEU A 124 22.97 8.62 -10.04
N PRO A 125 23.00 7.29 -9.84
CA PRO A 125 23.38 6.40 -10.91
C PRO A 125 22.30 6.48 -11.99
N SER A 126 22.68 6.97 -13.18
CA SER A 126 21.90 6.77 -14.39
C SER A 126 21.78 5.26 -14.60
N ALA A 127 20.67 4.66 -14.18
CA ALA A 127 20.39 3.26 -14.42
C ALA A 127 20.05 3.07 -15.90
N SER A 128 21.07 2.98 -16.74
CA SER A 128 20.99 2.44 -18.08
C SER A 128 20.82 0.93 -18.00
N LEU A 129 19.62 0.48 -17.60
CA LEU A 129 19.16 -0.87 -17.95
C LEU A 129 18.72 -0.83 -19.42
N SER A 130 19.72 -0.89 -20.30
CA SER A 130 19.58 -1.07 -21.73
C SER A 130 18.92 -2.42 -22.02
N VAL A 131 17.59 -2.46 -22.07
CA VAL A 131 16.90 -3.46 -22.89
C VAL A 131 17.04 -2.98 -24.33
N ALA A 132 17.78 -3.75 -25.12
CA ALA A 132 18.13 -3.42 -26.50
C ALA A 132 16.90 -2.98 -27.33
N SER A 133 16.95 -1.76 -27.87
CA SER A 133 16.17 -1.40 -29.06
C SER A 133 16.91 -0.32 -29.84
N MET A 134 17.62 -0.76 -30.87
CA MET A 134 17.97 0.05 -32.02
C MET A 134 16.68 0.54 -32.71
N ALA A 135 16.34 1.80 -32.52
CA ALA A 135 15.68 2.63 -33.53
C ALA A 135 15.68 4.08 -33.06
N SER A 136 16.41 4.92 -33.79
CA SER A 136 16.45 6.37 -33.62
C SER A 136 15.05 6.96 -33.83
N GLY A 137 14.52 7.61 -32.80
CA GLY A 137 13.32 8.41 -32.84
C GLY A 137 13.18 9.12 -31.50
N THR A 138 13.37 10.43 -31.47
CA THR A 138 13.20 11.27 -30.29
C THR A 138 11.75 11.21 -29.80
N VAL A 139 11.44 10.28 -28.88
CA VAL A 139 10.14 10.22 -28.20
C VAL A 139 10.13 11.31 -27.14
N SER A 140 9.35 12.36 -27.37
CA SER A 140 9.08 13.41 -26.39
C SER A 140 8.46 12.78 -25.14
N ALA A 141 9.12 12.90 -23.99
CA ALA A 141 8.58 12.44 -22.71
C ALA A 141 7.24 13.15 -22.44
N PRO A 142 6.14 12.42 -22.18
CA PRO A 142 4.84 13.03 -21.92
C PRO A 142 4.89 13.92 -20.67
N ARG A 143 4.05 14.95 -20.62
CA ARG A 143 3.80 15.69 -19.38
C ARG A 143 3.27 14.70 -18.34
N ILE A 144 3.84 14.70 -17.12
CA ILE A 144 3.54 13.74 -16.04
C ILE A 144 2.01 13.57 -15.85
N SER A 145 1.25 14.67 -15.86
CA SER A 145 -0.21 14.64 -15.73
C SER A 145 -0.94 13.89 -16.85
N LEU A 146 -0.42 13.91 -18.08
CA LEU A 146 -1.02 13.18 -19.21
C LEU A 146 -0.75 11.68 -19.09
N ALA A 147 0.49 11.29 -18.80
CA ALA A 147 0.86 9.88 -18.63
C ALA A 147 0.07 9.25 -17.48
N GLU A 148 -0.01 9.95 -16.35
CA GLU A 148 -0.78 9.52 -15.19
C GLU A 148 -2.26 9.37 -15.51
N CYS A 149 -2.86 10.35 -16.20
CA CYS A 149 -4.26 10.29 -16.62
C CYS A 149 -4.53 9.09 -17.55
N GLN A 150 -3.68 8.86 -18.57
CA GLN A 150 -3.85 7.74 -19.49
C GLN A 150 -3.76 6.38 -18.77
N LEU A 151 -2.78 6.22 -17.86
CA LEU A 151 -2.61 5.00 -17.08
C LEU A 151 -3.76 4.80 -16.08
N ALA A 152 -4.25 5.87 -15.45
CA ALA A 152 -5.40 5.81 -14.55
C ALA A 152 -6.67 5.32 -15.28
N ILE A 153 -6.89 5.77 -16.53
CA ILE A 153 -8.05 5.33 -17.33
C ILE A 153 -7.98 3.83 -17.65
N LEU A 154 -6.78 3.32 -18.00
CA LEU A 154 -6.58 1.88 -18.18
C LEU A 154 -6.82 1.10 -16.89
N LEU A 155 -6.30 1.62 -15.77
CA LEU A 155 -6.49 1.02 -14.45
C LEU A 155 -7.97 0.93 -14.08
N PHE A 156 -8.74 2.02 -14.25
CA PHE A 156 -10.18 2.03 -13.99
C PHE A 156 -10.93 1.00 -14.83
N PHE A 157 -10.52 0.79 -16.09
CA PHE A 157 -11.15 -0.22 -16.93
C PHE A 157 -10.99 -1.64 -16.36
N VAL A 158 -9.80 -2.04 -15.91
CA VAL A 158 -9.57 -3.39 -15.37
C VAL A 158 -9.96 -3.54 -13.89
N GLN A 159 -10.11 -2.44 -13.16
CA GLN A 159 -10.43 -2.42 -11.73
C GLN A 159 -11.92 -2.24 -11.42
N GLU A 160 -12.68 -1.54 -12.25
CA GLU A 160 -14.08 -1.22 -11.94
C GLU A 160 -15.07 -2.15 -12.65
N ILE A 161 -14.60 -2.96 -13.61
CA ILE A 161 -15.44 -3.91 -14.35
C ILE A 161 -15.39 -5.28 -13.64
N PRO A 162 -16.55 -5.91 -13.35
CA PRO A 162 -16.62 -7.26 -12.78
C PRO A 162 -15.87 -8.28 -13.63
N ALA A 163 -15.18 -9.23 -13.00
CA ALA A 163 -14.39 -10.23 -13.72
C ALA A 163 -15.23 -11.04 -14.72
N SER A 164 -16.50 -11.32 -14.43
CA SER A 164 -17.40 -12.03 -15.34
C SER A 164 -17.48 -11.41 -16.73
N VAL A 165 -17.41 -10.09 -16.85
CA VAL A 165 -17.45 -9.38 -18.13
C VAL A 165 -16.28 -9.82 -19.02
N PHE A 166 -15.14 -10.20 -18.45
CA PHE A 166 -13.98 -10.73 -19.17
C PHE A 166 -14.02 -12.25 -19.39
N LEU A 167 -14.89 -12.96 -18.69
CA LEU A 167 -14.86 -14.43 -18.58
C LEU A 167 -16.01 -15.12 -19.30
N VAL A 168 -17.09 -14.39 -19.63
CA VAL A 168 -18.22 -14.92 -20.40
C VAL A 168 -17.80 -15.26 -21.84
N ASP A 169 -16.99 -14.41 -22.47
CA ASP A 169 -16.53 -14.69 -23.83
C ASP A 169 -15.36 -15.67 -23.84
N ALA A 170 -15.47 -16.76 -24.60
CA ALA A 170 -14.47 -17.82 -24.64
C ALA A 170 -13.10 -17.33 -25.10
N ARG A 171 -13.05 -16.36 -26.03
CA ARG A 171 -11.80 -15.79 -26.53
C ARG A 171 -11.13 -14.93 -25.48
N VAL A 172 -11.89 -14.03 -24.84
CA VAL A 172 -11.38 -13.17 -23.77
C VAL A 172 -10.90 -14.01 -22.58
N ARG A 173 -11.68 -15.02 -22.18
CA ARG A 173 -11.30 -16.00 -21.14
C ARG A 173 -10.01 -16.75 -21.48
N SER A 174 -9.82 -17.14 -22.74
CA SER A 174 -8.57 -17.76 -23.20
C SER A 174 -7.38 -16.81 -23.06
N VAL A 175 -7.55 -15.52 -23.36
CA VAL A 175 -6.51 -14.49 -23.17
C VAL A 175 -6.19 -14.33 -21.69
N VAL A 176 -7.19 -14.16 -20.83
CA VAL A 176 -7.00 -14.08 -19.37
C VAL A 176 -6.18 -15.27 -18.85
N THR A 177 -6.59 -16.49 -19.22
CA THR A 177 -5.94 -17.72 -18.75
C THR A 177 -4.50 -17.83 -19.27
N SER A 178 -4.29 -17.62 -20.57
CA SER A 178 -3.00 -17.83 -21.22
C SER A 178 -1.99 -16.72 -20.99
N ARG A 179 -2.43 -15.47 -20.77
CA ARG A 179 -1.57 -14.29 -20.63
C ARG A 179 -1.39 -13.82 -19.19
N LEU A 180 -2.38 -14.04 -18.31
CA LEU A 180 -2.26 -13.60 -16.91
C LEU A 180 -1.89 -14.75 -15.98
N PHE A 181 -2.65 -15.85 -16.00
CA PHE A 181 -2.51 -16.89 -14.96
C PHE A 181 -1.48 -17.98 -15.29
N ARG A 182 -1.42 -18.42 -16.55
CA ARG A 182 -0.44 -19.44 -16.96
C ARG A 182 1.02 -18.99 -16.77
N PRO A 183 1.42 -17.75 -17.09
CA PRO A 183 2.78 -17.29 -16.83
C PRO A 183 3.14 -17.31 -15.34
N LEU A 184 2.22 -16.91 -14.46
CA LEU A 184 2.44 -16.96 -13.01
C LEU A 184 2.68 -18.40 -12.52
N LEU A 185 1.91 -19.36 -13.01
CA LEU A 185 2.10 -20.78 -12.71
C LEU A 185 3.42 -21.34 -13.25
N ALA A 186 3.80 -20.93 -14.47
CA ALA A 186 5.03 -21.38 -15.10
C ALA A 186 6.27 -20.96 -14.31
N ARG A 187 6.24 -19.81 -13.62
CA ARG A 187 7.34 -19.35 -12.73
C ARG A 187 7.66 -20.34 -11.61
N PHE A 188 6.70 -21.17 -11.22
CA PHE A 188 6.86 -22.17 -10.16
C PHE A 188 6.94 -23.60 -10.68
N GLY A 189 7.00 -23.83 -11.99
CA GLY A 189 7.04 -25.17 -12.58
C GLY A 189 5.71 -25.95 -12.44
N ALA A 190 4.63 -25.28 -12.02
CA ALA A 190 3.31 -25.87 -11.94
C ALA A 190 2.70 -25.92 -13.35
N THR A 191 2.68 -27.09 -13.97
CA THR A 191 2.09 -27.31 -15.30
C THR A 191 0.66 -27.85 -15.25
N THR A 192 0.27 -28.41 -14.10
CA THR A 192 -0.98 -29.16 -13.90
C THR A 192 -1.96 -28.50 -12.92
N ALA A 193 -1.62 -27.36 -12.33
CA ALA A 193 -2.56 -26.66 -11.46
C ALA A 193 -3.80 -26.26 -12.28
N GLU A 194 -4.97 -26.76 -11.90
CA GLU A 194 -6.23 -26.22 -12.38
C GLU A 194 -6.20 -24.72 -12.03
N HIS A 195 -6.14 -23.88 -13.06
CA HIS A 195 -6.08 -22.42 -12.90
C HIS A 195 -7.13 -22.00 -11.86
N PRO A 196 -6.84 -20.99 -10.99
CA PRO A 196 -7.82 -20.50 -10.05
C PRO A 196 -9.13 -20.34 -10.80
N PRO A 197 -10.26 -20.89 -10.32
CA PRO A 197 -11.52 -20.82 -11.03
C PRO A 197 -11.88 -19.34 -11.13
N LEU A 198 -11.51 -18.74 -12.25
CA LEU A 198 -11.98 -17.45 -12.75
C LEU A 198 -13.41 -17.67 -13.23
N MET A 199 -14.26 -18.17 -12.34
CA MET A 199 -15.55 -18.67 -12.72
C MET A 199 -16.55 -17.56 -12.52
N ALA A 200 -17.03 -17.04 -13.65
CA ALA A 200 -18.18 -16.18 -13.67
C ALA A 200 -19.39 -16.94 -13.10
N PRO A 201 -20.28 -16.27 -12.35
CA PRO A 201 -21.53 -16.86 -11.88
C PRO A 201 -22.34 -17.36 -13.09
N SER A 202 -23.15 -18.40 -12.86
CA SER A 202 -23.97 -19.07 -13.88
C SER A 202 -24.99 -18.17 -14.61
N GLY A 203 -25.04 -16.86 -14.30
CA GLY A 203 -25.92 -15.86 -14.90
C GLY A 203 -25.22 -14.57 -15.36
N ALA A 204 -23.89 -14.58 -15.53
CA ALA A 204 -23.16 -13.41 -15.99
C ALA A 204 -23.66 -12.89 -17.36
N ARG A 205 -23.92 -11.58 -17.44
CA ARG A 205 -24.35 -10.94 -18.69
C ARG A 205 -23.22 -10.95 -19.70
N ARG A 206 -23.52 -11.36 -20.94
CA ARG A 206 -22.56 -11.29 -22.02
C ARG A 206 -22.32 -9.82 -22.40
N PRO A 207 -21.07 -9.35 -22.41
CA PRO A 207 -20.77 -8.00 -22.85
C PRO A 207 -21.21 -7.79 -24.29
N THR A 208 -21.48 -6.55 -24.68
CA THR A 208 -21.67 -6.20 -26.08
C THR A 208 -20.37 -6.47 -26.87
N SER A 209 -20.50 -6.91 -28.13
CA SER A 209 -19.34 -7.19 -29.00
C SER A 209 -18.43 -5.97 -29.24
N LEU A 210 -18.93 -4.75 -28.98
CA LEU A 210 -18.18 -3.50 -29.06
C LEU A 210 -17.05 -3.40 -28.02
N VAL A 211 -17.14 -4.15 -26.92
CA VAL A 211 -16.21 -4.07 -25.79
C VAL A 211 -15.08 -5.11 -25.91
N GLU A 212 -15.34 -6.25 -26.56
CA GLU A 212 -14.39 -7.37 -26.70
C GLU A 212 -12.99 -6.94 -27.19
N PRO A 213 -12.82 -6.13 -28.26
CA PRO A 213 -11.49 -5.77 -28.75
C PRO A 213 -10.66 -5.00 -27.71
N ILE A 214 -11.32 -4.16 -26.91
CA ILE A 214 -10.68 -3.34 -25.87
C ILE A 214 -10.35 -4.20 -24.66
N GLN A 215 -11.22 -5.15 -24.31
CA GLN A 215 -10.91 -6.12 -23.26
C GLN A 215 -9.63 -6.86 -23.59
N ILE A 216 -9.51 -7.41 -24.79
CA ILE A 216 -8.31 -8.14 -25.22
C ILE A 216 -7.07 -7.24 -25.13
N LEU A 217 -7.12 -6.02 -25.69
CA LEU A 217 -6.01 -5.09 -25.63
C LEU A 217 -5.62 -4.71 -24.19
N CYS A 218 -6.58 -4.41 -23.32
CA CYS A 218 -6.32 -4.09 -21.92
C CYS A 218 -5.75 -5.29 -21.15
N LEU A 219 -6.14 -6.52 -21.48
CA LEU A 219 -5.59 -7.74 -20.88
C LEU A 219 -4.14 -7.98 -21.31
N GLU A 220 -3.83 -7.77 -22.58
CA GLU A 220 -2.46 -7.91 -23.09
C GLU A 220 -1.53 -6.83 -22.51
N ILE A 221 -2.01 -5.59 -22.38
CA ILE A 221 -1.32 -4.52 -21.66
C ILE A 221 -1.11 -4.92 -20.19
N LEU A 222 -2.16 -5.38 -19.49
CA LEU A 222 -2.08 -5.79 -18.09
C LEU A 222 -1.04 -6.91 -17.90
N SER A 223 -0.98 -7.87 -18.82
CA SER A 223 0.05 -8.92 -18.82
C SER A 223 1.47 -8.35 -18.92
N SER A 224 1.72 -7.42 -19.86
CA SER A 224 3.05 -6.79 -19.98
C SER A 224 3.42 -5.90 -18.80
N VAL A 225 2.43 -5.21 -18.21
CA VAL A 225 2.65 -4.45 -16.98
C VAL A 225 2.96 -5.40 -15.82
N LEU A 226 2.25 -6.52 -15.70
CA LEU A 226 2.50 -7.52 -14.66
C LEU A 226 3.92 -8.10 -14.75
N ASP A 227 4.39 -8.41 -15.96
CA ASP A 227 5.78 -8.86 -16.18
C ASP A 227 6.79 -7.81 -15.72
N PHE A 228 6.56 -6.53 -16.06
CA PHE A 228 7.39 -5.43 -15.55
C PHE A 228 7.37 -5.35 -14.02
N PHE A 229 6.19 -5.49 -13.39
CA PHE A 229 6.03 -5.43 -11.95
C PHE A 229 6.72 -6.59 -11.21
N LEU A 230 6.84 -7.75 -11.83
CA LEU A 230 7.49 -8.92 -11.25
C LEU A 230 9.02 -8.93 -11.50
N ASP A 231 9.48 -8.48 -12.67
CA ASP A 231 10.88 -8.68 -13.08
C ASP A 231 11.76 -7.43 -12.92
N VAL A 232 11.18 -6.24 -13.06
CA VAL A 232 11.93 -4.97 -13.15
C VAL A 232 11.61 -4.04 -11.99
N ASN A 233 10.33 -3.87 -11.69
CA ASN A 233 9.84 -2.90 -10.72
C ASN A 233 10.47 -3.05 -9.32
N PRO A 234 10.66 -4.25 -8.72
CA PRO A 234 11.19 -4.35 -7.37
C PRO A 234 12.57 -3.68 -7.24
N ARG A 235 13.48 -4.01 -8.16
CA ARG A 235 14.85 -3.44 -8.21
C ARG A 235 14.85 -1.95 -8.54
N LEU A 236 14.00 -1.54 -9.49
CA LEU A 236 13.87 -0.14 -9.85
C LEU A 236 13.39 0.70 -8.65
N PHE A 237 12.37 0.22 -7.95
CA PHE A 237 11.80 0.91 -6.79
C PHE A 237 12.80 1.03 -5.64
N SER A 238 13.57 -0.03 -5.37
CA SER A 238 14.66 -0.02 -4.40
C SER A 238 15.73 1.03 -4.71
N SER A 239 15.98 1.33 -5.98
CA SER A 239 16.95 2.38 -6.37
C SER A 239 16.52 3.79 -5.96
N TYR A 240 15.22 4.04 -5.76
CA TYR A 240 14.69 5.34 -5.35
C TYR A 240 14.71 5.58 -3.84
N VAL A 241 15.02 4.57 -3.03
CA VAL A 241 15.01 4.66 -1.56
C VAL A 241 15.91 5.78 -1.04
N ALA A 242 17.06 6.01 -1.70
CA ALA A 242 18.01 7.06 -1.32
C ALA A 242 17.44 8.48 -1.42
N VAL A 243 16.43 8.70 -2.26
CA VAL A 243 15.85 10.03 -2.49
C VAL A 243 14.57 10.30 -1.70
N LEU A 244 14.13 9.35 -0.86
CA LEU A 244 12.88 9.44 -0.09
C LEU A 244 12.74 10.74 0.72
N PHE A 245 13.84 11.26 1.25
CA PHE A 245 13.85 12.47 2.08
C PHE A 245 14.23 13.75 1.31
N ASN A 246 14.41 13.67 0.00
CA ASN A 246 14.69 14.82 -0.87
C ASN A 246 13.49 15.10 -1.77
N ARG A 247 12.71 16.15 -1.45
CA ARG A 247 11.46 16.48 -2.15
C ARG A 247 11.61 16.59 -3.68
N ASP A 248 12.64 17.28 -4.15
CA ASP A 248 12.78 17.56 -5.59
C ASP A 248 13.17 16.27 -6.34
N GLN A 249 14.13 15.51 -5.80
CA GLN A 249 14.55 14.21 -6.35
C GLN A 249 13.47 13.12 -6.21
N LEU A 250 12.63 13.19 -5.18
CA LEU A 250 11.51 12.28 -4.98
C LEU A 250 10.46 12.45 -6.09
N TYR A 251 10.18 13.69 -6.49
CA TYR A 251 9.28 13.96 -7.60
C TYR A 251 9.87 13.54 -8.95
N GLU A 252 11.18 13.75 -9.15
CA GLU A 252 11.89 13.23 -10.33
C GLU A 252 11.85 11.70 -10.40
N ALA A 253 12.07 11.01 -9.27
CA ALA A 253 11.96 9.57 -9.18
C ALA A 253 10.55 9.06 -9.50
N TYR A 254 9.51 9.73 -9.00
CA TYR A 254 8.12 9.44 -9.38
C TYR A 254 7.89 9.60 -10.89
N ALA A 255 8.36 10.70 -11.47
CA ALA A 255 8.23 10.97 -12.89
C ALA A 255 8.94 9.91 -13.75
N SER A 256 10.14 9.49 -13.34
CA SER A 256 10.89 8.41 -13.97
C SER A 256 10.15 7.07 -13.87
N TRP A 257 9.68 6.69 -12.68
CA TRP A 257 8.91 5.46 -12.48
C TRP A 257 7.64 5.41 -13.34
N LEU A 258 6.90 6.52 -13.37
CA LEU A 258 5.70 6.67 -14.20
C LEU A 258 6.03 6.54 -15.70
N ALA A 259 7.15 7.13 -16.14
CA ALA A 259 7.60 7.04 -17.52
C ALA A 259 7.98 5.62 -17.94
N GLU A 260 8.56 4.81 -17.04
CA GLU A 260 8.85 3.39 -17.30
C GLU A 260 7.57 2.59 -17.51
N ILE A 261 6.58 2.73 -16.62
CA ILE A 261 5.28 2.05 -16.76
C ILE A 261 4.59 2.49 -18.06
N HIS A 262 4.55 3.80 -18.33
CA HIS A 262 3.99 4.34 -19.57
C HIS A 262 4.71 3.78 -20.80
N GLY A 263 6.03 3.70 -20.75
CA GLY A 263 6.90 3.14 -21.79
C GLY A 263 6.60 1.67 -22.07
N VAL A 264 6.35 0.85 -21.04
CA VAL A 264 5.91 -0.56 -21.19
C VAL A 264 4.60 -0.63 -21.97
N VAL A 265 3.60 0.17 -21.60
CA VAL A 265 2.28 0.19 -22.27
C VAL A 265 2.40 0.64 -23.73
N VAL A 266 3.09 1.75 -23.99
CA VAL A 266 3.26 2.28 -25.35
C VAL A 266 4.06 1.32 -26.23
N SER A 267 5.12 0.73 -25.69
CA SER A 267 5.94 -0.25 -26.42
C SER A 267 5.16 -1.52 -26.74
N HIS A 268 4.31 -1.98 -25.82
CA HIS A 268 3.45 -3.13 -26.07
C HIS A 268 2.49 -2.85 -27.22
N LEU A 269 1.76 -1.72 -27.15
CA LEU A 269 0.81 -1.31 -28.18
C LEU A 269 1.48 -1.13 -29.54
N GLY A 270 2.62 -0.45 -29.61
CA GLY A 270 3.33 -0.20 -30.88
C GLY A 270 3.87 -1.46 -31.57
N ARG A 271 4.06 -2.56 -30.83
CA ARG A 271 4.51 -3.85 -31.41
C ARG A 271 3.37 -4.76 -31.84
N HIS A 272 2.22 -4.67 -31.17
CA HIS A 272 1.15 -5.68 -31.27
C HIS A 272 -0.20 -5.12 -31.75
N SER A 273 -0.33 -3.80 -31.91
CA SER A 273 -1.58 -3.14 -32.32
C SER A 273 -1.33 -1.98 -33.28
N GLU A 274 -2.28 -1.72 -34.17
CA GLU A 274 -2.32 -0.50 -34.98
C GLU A 274 -2.81 0.73 -34.17
N THR A 275 -3.27 0.50 -32.94
CA THR A 275 -3.80 1.53 -32.03
C THR A 275 -2.71 2.06 -31.11
N ASN A 276 -2.69 3.38 -30.88
CA ASN A 276 -1.85 3.99 -29.84
C ASN A 276 -2.60 4.22 -28.51
N LEU A 277 -1.87 4.49 -27.43
CA LEU A 277 -2.45 4.66 -26.10
C LEU A 277 -3.52 5.76 -26.05
N THR A 278 -3.30 6.88 -26.73
CA THR A 278 -4.27 7.99 -26.78
C THR A 278 -5.59 7.55 -27.44
N GLN A 279 -5.51 6.80 -28.54
CA GLN A 279 -6.69 6.26 -29.23
C GLN A 279 -7.43 5.23 -28.37
N LEU A 280 -6.70 4.34 -27.69
CA LEU A 280 -7.29 3.35 -26.79
C LEU A 280 -8.04 4.03 -25.63
N VAL A 281 -7.41 5.00 -24.98
CA VAL A 281 -8.01 5.78 -23.90
C VAL A 281 -9.25 6.54 -24.38
N ALA A 282 -9.18 7.21 -25.53
CA ALA A 282 -10.33 7.90 -26.11
C ALA A 282 -11.49 6.95 -26.39
N ARG A 283 -11.18 5.72 -26.83
CA ARG A 283 -12.19 4.68 -27.09
C ARG A 283 -12.83 4.16 -25.81
N ILE A 284 -12.05 3.94 -24.75
CA ILE A 284 -12.58 3.59 -23.41
C ILE A 284 -13.55 4.67 -22.92
N VAL A 285 -13.13 5.94 -22.98
CA VAL A 285 -13.98 7.08 -22.58
C VAL A 285 -15.27 7.11 -23.39
N GLN A 286 -15.18 6.98 -24.72
CA GLN A 286 -16.34 6.98 -25.60
C GLN A 286 -17.32 5.85 -25.25
N LEU A 287 -16.84 4.62 -25.13
CA LEU A 287 -17.71 3.47 -24.84
C LEU A 287 -18.28 3.50 -23.44
N SER A 288 -17.55 4.06 -22.46
CA SER A 288 -18.07 4.20 -21.09
C SER A 288 -19.35 5.02 -20.99
N SER A 289 -19.58 5.91 -21.98
CA SER A 289 -20.81 6.69 -22.08
C SER A 289 -21.95 6.00 -22.85
N GLN A 290 -21.64 4.93 -23.57
CA GLN A 290 -22.58 4.26 -24.49
C GLN A 290 -23.03 2.89 -23.99
N VAL A 291 -22.24 2.26 -23.13
CA VAL A 291 -22.39 0.87 -22.72
C VAL A 291 -22.64 0.82 -21.21
N ASP A 292 -23.78 0.27 -20.80
CA ASP A 292 -24.21 0.24 -19.40
C ASP A 292 -23.24 -0.51 -18.48
N GLU A 293 -22.61 -1.56 -18.98
CA GLU A 293 -21.60 -2.35 -18.25
C GLU A 293 -20.36 -1.53 -17.86
N LEU A 294 -20.10 -0.42 -18.56
CA LEU A 294 -18.96 0.47 -18.31
C LEU A 294 -19.32 1.69 -17.45
N ARG A 295 -20.53 1.75 -16.91
CA ARG A 295 -20.97 2.84 -16.02
C ARG A 295 -20.06 3.07 -14.80
N PRO A 296 -19.53 2.02 -14.11
CA PRO A 296 -18.57 2.23 -13.02
C PRO A 296 -17.31 2.98 -13.47
N VAL A 297 -16.79 2.66 -14.65
CA VAL A 297 -15.64 3.36 -15.26
C VAL A 297 -16.00 4.83 -15.52
N GLN A 298 -17.19 5.11 -16.06
CA GLN A 298 -17.67 6.47 -16.28
C GLN A 298 -17.75 7.30 -14.99
N THR A 299 -18.16 6.69 -13.87
CA THR A 299 -18.17 7.35 -12.55
C THR A 299 -16.76 7.75 -12.12
N LYS A 300 -15.77 6.85 -12.26
CA LYS A 300 -14.36 7.17 -11.95
C LYS A 300 -13.77 8.25 -12.86
N LEU A 301 -14.08 8.21 -14.17
CA LEU A 301 -13.67 9.26 -15.11
C LEU A 301 -14.18 10.64 -14.70
N THR A 302 -15.43 10.70 -14.25
CA THR A 302 -16.04 11.96 -13.77
C THR A 302 -15.36 12.47 -12.49
N GLN A 303 -14.92 11.56 -11.61
CA GLN A 303 -14.15 11.91 -10.41
C GLN A 303 -12.75 12.43 -10.78
N LEU A 304 -12.07 11.76 -11.71
CA LEU A 304 -10.72 12.14 -12.17
C LEU A 304 -10.71 13.59 -12.70
N HIS A 305 -11.70 13.98 -13.50
CA HIS A 305 -11.83 15.35 -13.99
C HIS A 305 -12.09 16.42 -12.91
N LYS A 306 -12.56 16.03 -11.71
CA LYS A 306 -12.79 16.96 -10.59
C LYS A 306 -11.55 17.17 -9.72
N MET A 307 -10.49 16.37 -9.90
CA MET A 307 -9.30 16.35 -9.04
C MET A 307 -8.22 17.37 -9.42
N ASP A 308 -8.45 18.25 -10.39
CA ASP A 308 -7.50 19.26 -10.92
C ASP A 308 -6.89 20.22 -9.85
N ALA A 309 -7.29 20.13 -8.57
CA ALA A 309 -6.78 20.95 -7.46
C ALA A 309 -6.08 20.18 -6.33
N GLN A 310 -5.91 18.85 -6.40
CA GLN A 310 -5.33 18.02 -5.31
C GLN A 310 -3.96 17.41 -5.67
N ALA A 311 -3.25 16.90 -4.65
CA ALA A 311 -2.04 16.10 -4.85
C ALA A 311 -2.35 14.86 -5.72
N SER A 312 -1.39 14.48 -6.57
CA SER A 312 -1.53 13.32 -7.47
C SER A 312 -1.69 12.04 -6.64
N PRO A 313 -2.78 11.27 -6.81
CA PRO A 313 -2.95 9.97 -6.15
C PRO A 313 -1.82 8.99 -6.50
N GLY A 314 -1.28 9.09 -7.73
CA GLY A 314 -0.12 8.31 -8.15
C GLY A 314 1.14 8.66 -7.36
N PHE A 315 1.36 9.95 -7.06
CA PHE A 315 2.48 10.39 -6.23
C PHE A 315 2.31 9.93 -4.78
N ASP A 316 1.10 10.04 -4.21
CA ASP A 316 0.83 9.56 -2.85
C ASP A 316 1.05 8.04 -2.73
N TYR A 317 0.58 7.27 -3.73
CA TYR A 317 0.86 5.83 -3.84
C TYR A 317 2.37 5.56 -3.89
N PHE A 318 3.09 6.27 -4.75
CA PHE A 318 4.54 6.10 -4.91
C PHE A 318 5.29 6.35 -3.60
N VAL A 319 4.95 7.43 -2.87
CA VAL A 319 5.59 7.76 -1.59
C VAL A 319 5.24 6.74 -0.51
N ALA A 320 3.98 6.31 -0.43
CA ALA A 320 3.55 5.30 0.52
C ALA A 320 4.33 3.99 0.31
N GLN A 321 4.42 3.54 -0.94
CA GLN A 321 5.17 2.34 -1.29
C GLN A 321 6.67 2.48 -1.01
N LEU A 322 7.26 3.64 -1.30
CA LEU A 322 8.71 3.86 -1.14
C LEU A 322 9.14 3.83 0.32
N ARG A 323 8.25 4.24 1.23
CA ARG A 323 8.48 4.13 2.68
C ARG A 323 8.57 2.67 3.11
N GLU A 324 7.74 1.79 2.58
CA GLU A 324 7.77 0.37 2.94
C GLU A 324 9.04 -0.32 2.41
N VAL A 325 9.48 0.04 1.19
CA VAL A 325 10.76 -0.45 0.63
C VAL A 325 11.95 0.07 1.44
N PHE A 326 11.94 1.35 1.86
CA PHE A 326 12.98 1.90 2.74
C PHE A 326 13.10 1.11 4.05
N LEU A 327 11.99 0.68 4.64
CA LEU A 327 11.98 -0.05 5.91
C LEU A 327 12.48 -1.49 5.79
N ALA A 328 12.42 -2.09 4.60
CA ALA A 328 12.96 -3.43 4.35
C ALA A 328 14.50 -3.51 4.48
N THR A 329 15.18 -2.36 4.46
CA THR A 329 16.65 -2.29 4.65
C THR A 329 17.10 -2.61 6.08
N ALA A 330 16.18 -2.68 7.05
CA ALA A 330 16.48 -3.04 8.42
C ALA A 330 16.59 -4.57 8.59
N PRO A 331 17.69 -5.10 9.16
CA PRO A 331 17.85 -6.53 9.35
C PRO A 331 16.80 -7.08 10.33
N THR A 332 16.03 -8.07 9.88
CA THR A 332 15.04 -8.76 10.73
C THR A 332 15.69 -9.99 11.37
N PRO A 333 15.74 -10.10 12.71
CA PRO A 333 16.29 -11.29 13.37
C PRO A 333 15.43 -12.52 13.07
N ARG A 334 16.05 -13.58 12.55
CA ARG A 334 15.39 -14.86 12.27
C ARG A 334 15.51 -15.79 13.49
N ARG A 335 14.41 -16.02 14.20
CA ARG A 335 14.30 -17.11 15.19
C ARG A 335 13.97 -18.44 14.48
N PRO A 336 14.33 -19.62 14.98
CA PRO A 336 13.73 -20.86 14.50
C PRO A 336 12.26 -20.93 14.93
N ALA A 337 11.33 -21.16 13.98
CA ALA A 337 9.92 -21.42 14.24
C ALA A 337 9.60 -22.85 13.80
N THR A 338 8.85 -23.60 14.60
CA THR A 338 8.57 -25.03 14.39
C THR A 338 7.11 -25.33 14.06
N SER A 339 6.30 -24.30 13.80
CA SER A 339 4.89 -24.47 13.47
C SER A 339 4.72 -25.17 12.11
N VAL A 340 3.67 -26.00 11.98
CA VAL A 340 3.26 -26.62 10.70
C VAL A 340 3.03 -25.59 9.59
N PHE A 341 2.60 -24.38 9.95
CA PHE A 341 2.42 -23.26 9.02
C PHE A 341 3.74 -22.70 8.47
N THR A 342 4.87 -22.96 9.13
CA THR A 342 6.17 -22.37 8.78
C THR A 342 6.82 -23.12 7.61
N ARG A 343 6.36 -22.82 6.40
CA ARG A 343 6.74 -23.50 5.15
C ARG A 343 6.54 -22.57 3.96
N HIS A 344 7.12 -23.00 2.84
CA HIS A 344 6.75 -22.50 1.52
C HIS A 344 5.52 -23.25 1.02
N TRP A 345 4.43 -22.53 0.77
CA TRP A 345 3.16 -23.07 0.27
C TRP A 345 2.97 -22.68 -1.18
N THR A 346 2.62 -23.64 -2.03
CA THR A 346 2.28 -23.40 -3.44
C THR A 346 0.84 -23.81 -3.70
N TYR A 347 0.10 -22.98 -4.41
CA TYR A 347 -1.26 -23.25 -4.85
C TYR A 347 -1.30 -24.56 -5.64
N ARG A 348 -2.17 -25.48 -5.20
CA ARG A 348 -2.40 -26.76 -5.89
C ARG A 348 -3.67 -26.71 -6.71
N GLN A 349 -4.80 -26.40 -6.07
CA GLN A 349 -6.11 -26.37 -6.71
C GLN A 349 -7.14 -25.62 -5.86
N THR A 350 -8.25 -25.23 -6.49
CA THR A 350 -9.45 -24.74 -5.80
C THR A 350 -10.51 -25.83 -5.83
N ILE A 351 -10.88 -26.35 -4.65
CA ILE A 351 -11.83 -27.46 -4.51
C ILE A 351 -13.27 -26.99 -4.71
N ALA A 352 -13.61 -25.82 -4.16
CA ALA A 352 -14.96 -25.30 -4.20
C ALA A 352 -14.96 -23.78 -4.27
N HIS A 353 -16.01 -23.22 -4.86
CA HIS A 353 -16.31 -21.80 -4.79
C HIS A 353 -17.82 -21.59 -4.81
N THR A 354 -18.29 -20.48 -4.25
CA THR A 354 -19.72 -20.13 -4.21
C THR A 354 -19.87 -18.63 -4.28
N TYR A 355 -20.68 -18.16 -5.23
CA TYR A 355 -21.05 -16.75 -5.37
C TYR A 355 -22.44 -16.53 -4.81
N ALA A 356 -22.64 -15.41 -4.11
CA ALA A 356 -23.96 -15.03 -3.66
C ALA A 356 -24.85 -14.61 -4.84
N PRO A 357 -26.14 -14.97 -4.85
CA PRO A 357 -27.03 -14.60 -5.93
C PRO A 357 -27.26 -13.08 -5.97
N GLY A 358 -27.16 -12.49 -7.15
CA GLY A 358 -27.46 -11.06 -7.38
C GLY A 358 -26.40 -10.09 -6.85
N VAL A 359 -25.18 -10.55 -6.60
CA VAL A 359 -24.03 -9.72 -6.24
C VAL A 359 -23.05 -9.69 -7.41
N ASP A 360 -22.48 -8.51 -7.70
CA ASP A 360 -21.46 -8.35 -8.74
C ASP A 360 -20.16 -9.07 -8.37
N ASP A 361 -19.47 -9.61 -9.37
CA ASP A 361 -18.19 -10.29 -9.17
C ASP A 361 -17.08 -9.34 -8.74
N PRO A 362 -16.04 -9.86 -8.03
CA PRO A 362 -14.80 -9.13 -7.88
C PRO A 362 -14.28 -8.68 -9.24
N ALA A 363 -13.66 -7.49 -9.27
CA ALA A 363 -13.01 -7.01 -10.47
C ALA A 363 -11.83 -7.91 -10.87
N LEU A 364 -11.50 -7.92 -12.17
CA LEU A 364 -10.41 -8.74 -12.68
C LEU A 364 -9.07 -8.41 -11.98
N LEU A 365 -8.77 -7.12 -11.79
CA LEU A 365 -7.53 -6.73 -11.11
C LEU A 365 -7.48 -7.20 -9.65
N SER A 366 -8.62 -7.32 -8.97
CA SER A 366 -8.68 -7.88 -7.61
C SER A 366 -8.34 -9.37 -7.60
N LEU A 367 -8.75 -10.13 -8.64
CA LEU A 367 -8.35 -11.53 -8.80
C LEU A 367 -6.86 -11.67 -9.11
N VAL A 368 -6.31 -10.78 -9.95
CA VAL A 368 -4.86 -10.75 -10.23
C VAL A 368 -4.06 -10.41 -8.96
N ARG A 369 -4.54 -9.47 -8.14
CA ARG A 369 -3.90 -9.18 -6.83
C ARG A 369 -4.01 -10.35 -5.86
N ALA A 370 -5.16 -11.01 -5.77
CA ALA A 370 -5.33 -12.21 -4.94
C ALA A 370 -4.37 -13.32 -5.39
N ALA A 371 -4.17 -13.47 -6.69
CA ALA A 371 -3.16 -14.34 -7.27
C ALA A 371 -1.74 -13.94 -6.86
N LEU A 372 -1.36 -12.67 -6.97
CA LEU A 372 -0.06 -12.18 -6.50
C LEU A 372 0.16 -12.44 -5.01
N ILE A 373 -0.90 -12.43 -4.20
CA ILE A 373 -0.82 -12.73 -2.76
C ILE A 373 -0.69 -14.23 -2.49
N GLY A 374 -1.50 -15.04 -3.15
CA GLY A 374 -1.80 -16.40 -2.74
C GLY A 374 -1.41 -17.50 -3.74
N PHE A 375 -0.68 -17.25 -4.83
CA PHE A 375 -0.24 -18.36 -5.69
C PHE A 375 0.88 -19.18 -5.06
N ALA A 376 1.84 -18.52 -4.44
CA ALA A 376 2.93 -19.14 -3.72
C ALA A 376 3.45 -18.16 -2.68
N PHE A 377 3.66 -18.61 -1.46
CA PHE A 377 4.08 -17.75 -0.36
C PHE A 377 4.85 -18.53 0.71
N ASP A 378 5.77 -17.84 1.35
CA ASP A 378 6.38 -18.26 2.59
C ASP A 378 5.48 -17.79 3.73
N ALA A 379 4.99 -18.72 4.53
CA ALA A 379 4.34 -18.42 5.80
C ALA A 379 5.26 -18.81 6.94
N ARG A 380 5.20 -18.05 8.03
CA ARG A 380 5.92 -18.33 9.26
C ARG A 380 5.08 -17.90 10.44
N LEU A 381 4.75 -18.85 11.30
CA LEU A 381 4.05 -18.59 12.55
C LEU A 381 5.03 -18.77 13.72
N ASP A 382 5.27 -17.68 14.45
CA ASP A 382 6.09 -17.67 15.66
C ASP A 382 5.21 -17.24 16.83
N GLU A 383 4.87 -18.20 17.71
CA GLU A 383 3.88 -18.03 18.78
C GLU A 383 2.53 -17.55 18.22
N THR A 384 2.21 -16.26 18.33
CA THR A 384 0.98 -15.64 17.80
C THR A 384 1.23 -14.71 16.63
N THR A 385 2.47 -14.56 16.18
CA THR A 385 2.83 -13.64 15.10
C THR A 385 2.98 -14.41 13.78
N LEU A 386 2.06 -14.18 12.85
CA LEU A 386 2.12 -14.73 11.49
C LEU A 386 2.80 -13.73 10.56
N SER A 387 3.91 -14.14 9.96
CA SER A 387 4.56 -13.44 8.85
C SER A 387 4.27 -14.16 7.54
N VAL A 388 3.87 -13.41 6.51
CA VAL A 388 3.59 -13.95 5.17
C VAL A 388 4.33 -13.12 4.12
N HIS A 389 5.01 -13.80 3.20
CA HIS A 389 5.67 -13.16 2.08
C HIS A 389 5.37 -13.94 0.79
N SER A 390 4.80 -13.26 -0.21
CA SER A 390 4.52 -13.90 -1.48
C SER A 390 5.79 -14.10 -2.30
N ALA A 391 5.91 -15.24 -2.96
CA ALA A 391 6.94 -15.50 -3.95
C ALA A 391 6.72 -14.75 -5.27
N LEU A 392 5.55 -14.11 -5.43
CA LEU A 392 5.21 -13.17 -6.50
C LEU A 392 5.23 -11.72 -5.99
N SER A 393 6.17 -11.38 -5.11
CA SER A 393 6.29 -10.03 -4.60
C SER A 393 6.68 -9.05 -5.72
N VAL A 394 5.94 -7.94 -5.82
CA VAL A 394 6.15 -6.88 -6.82
C VAL A 394 6.97 -5.70 -6.27
N TYR A 395 7.36 -5.76 -5.00
CA TYR A 395 8.20 -4.78 -4.31
C TYR A 395 9.10 -5.45 -3.27
N GLU A 396 10.37 -5.04 -3.18
CA GLU A 396 11.28 -5.48 -2.11
C GLU A 396 10.91 -4.80 -0.79
N THR A 397 10.03 -5.42 -0.01
CA THR A 397 9.48 -4.87 1.23
C THR A 397 9.62 -5.84 2.39
N ILE A 398 9.34 -5.37 3.61
CA ILE A 398 9.13 -6.24 4.77
C ILE A 398 7.99 -7.25 4.50
N PRO A 399 7.96 -8.42 5.16
CA PRO A 399 6.83 -9.33 5.06
C PRO A 399 5.54 -8.70 5.64
N ALA A 400 4.39 -9.20 5.21
CA ALA A 400 3.12 -8.89 5.88
C ALA A 400 3.13 -9.57 7.26
N VAL A 401 2.89 -8.82 8.33
CA VAL A 401 2.92 -9.32 9.70
C VAL A 401 1.55 -9.14 10.35
N PHE A 402 1.03 -10.21 10.94
CA PHE A 402 -0.24 -10.27 11.63
C PHE A 402 -0.06 -10.81 13.04
N GLU A 403 -0.50 -10.05 14.05
CA GLU A 403 -0.60 -10.47 15.44
C GLU A 403 -1.96 -11.14 15.65
N LEU A 404 -1.95 -12.41 16.04
CA LEU A 404 -3.12 -13.27 16.17
C LEU A 404 -3.60 -13.36 17.63
N ASP A 405 -3.86 -12.21 18.24
CA ASP A 405 -4.27 -12.06 19.65
C ASP A 405 -5.78 -11.79 19.84
N GLY A 406 -6.56 -11.83 18.76
CA GLY A 406 -7.99 -11.53 18.73
C GLY A 406 -8.32 -10.04 18.79
N VAL A 407 -7.33 -9.14 18.78
CA VAL A 407 -7.52 -7.69 18.85
C VAL A 407 -7.40 -7.05 17.47
N GLY A 408 -8.09 -5.92 17.27
CA GLY A 408 -8.00 -5.13 16.05
C GLY A 408 -6.65 -4.40 15.90
N HIS A 409 -5.93 -4.69 14.83
CA HIS A 409 -4.60 -4.15 14.49
C HIS A 409 -4.57 -3.53 13.09
N VAL A 410 -3.42 -2.92 12.75
CA VAL A 410 -3.14 -2.39 11.41
C VAL A 410 -1.93 -3.09 10.80
N PHE A 411 -2.09 -3.74 9.64
CA PHE A 411 -1.00 -4.27 8.83
C PHE A 411 -0.50 -3.20 7.85
N ARG A 412 0.80 -3.23 7.52
CA ARG A 412 1.46 -2.18 6.71
C ARG A 412 1.57 -2.49 5.23
N VAL A 413 1.71 -3.76 4.91
CA VAL A 413 1.91 -4.27 3.55
C VAL A 413 1.09 -5.53 3.36
N LEU A 414 0.58 -5.71 2.16
CA LEU A 414 0.00 -6.97 1.70
C LEU A 414 1.13 -7.98 1.42
N PRO A 415 0.85 -9.29 1.39
CA PRO A 415 1.91 -10.30 1.20
C PRO A 415 2.74 -10.17 -0.08
N HIS A 416 2.20 -9.57 -1.16
CA HIS A 416 2.95 -9.25 -2.39
C HIS A 416 3.78 -7.97 -2.31
N GLY A 417 3.79 -7.29 -1.16
CA GLY A 417 4.60 -6.12 -0.86
C GLY A 417 3.95 -4.76 -1.15
N GLU A 418 2.72 -4.73 -1.67
CA GLU A 418 1.98 -3.47 -1.87
C GLU A 418 1.58 -2.87 -0.51
N SER A 419 1.81 -1.58 -0.33
CA SER A 419 1.48 -0.85 0.90
C SER A 419 -0.02 -0.83 1.17
N SER A 420 -0.42 -0.97 2.43
CA SER A 420 -1.82 -0.76 2.86
C SER A 420 -2.17 0.72 3.05
N LEU A 421 -1.16 1.60 3.08
CA LEU A 421 -1.32 3.04 3.29
C LEU A 421 -1.84 3.79 2.06
N CYS A 422 -1.88 3.12 0.89
CA CYS A 422 -2.42 3.68 -0.32
C CYS A 422 -3.84 3.16 -0.61
N GLN A 423 -4.57 3.93 -1.42
CA GLN A 423 -5.90 3.54 -1.85
C GLN A 423 -5.78 2.43 -2.89
N VAL A 424 -6.37 1.27 -2.61
CA VAL A 424 -6.42 0.14 -3.54
C VAL A 424 -7.88 -0.19 -3.81
N ALA A 425 -8.28 -0.24 -5.09
CA ALA A 425 -9.68 -0.42 -5.49
C ALA A 425 -10.65 0.65 -4.92
N GLY A 426 -10.15 1.86 -4.65
CA GLY A 426 -10.94 2.94 -4.04
C GLY A 426 -11.28 2.71 -2.57
N LEU A 427 -10.66 1.71 -1.94
CA LEU A 427 -10.84 1.37 -0.53
C LEU A 427 -9.55 1.66 0.24
N SER A 428 -9.70 2.02 1.52
CA SER A 428 -8.61 2.04 2.49
C SER A 428 -8.47 0.67 3.12
N HIS A 429 -7.27 0.12 3.13
CA HIS A 429 -6.95 -1.17 3.73
C HIS A 429 -6.11 -0.98 4.98
N GLY A 430 -5.76 -2.10 5.62
CA GLY A 430 -4.80 -2.13 6.72
C GLY A 430 -5.38 -2.71 8.00
N ASP A 431 -6.69 -2.64 8.21
CA ASP A 431 -7.27 -3.16 9.45
C ASP A 431 -7.45 -4.67 9.40
N TYR A 432 -7.12 -5.33 10.50
CA TYR A 432 -7.36 -6.75 10.66
C TYR A 432 -7.61 -7.15 12.11
N ALA A 433 -8.21 -8.32 12.29
CA ALA A 433 -8.21 -9.06 13.54
C ALA A 433 -7.95 -10.54 13.21
N GLY A 434 -7.28 -11.27 14.09
CA GLY A 434 -7.04 -12.68 13.89
C GLY A 434 -6.73 -13.42 15.17
N ASP A 435 -6.90 -14.73 15.12
CA ASP A 435 -6.63 -15.66 16.22
C ASP A 435 -5.99 -16.93 15.67
N VAL A 436 -5.23 -17.60 16.54
CA VAL A 436 -4.67 -18.93 16.28
C VAL A 436 -5.11 -19.88 17.37
N ASP A 437 -5.59 -21.06 16.98
CA ASP A 437 -6.05 -22.13 17.86
C ASP A 437 -5.57 -23.47 17.31
N GLY A 438 -4.50 -24.01 17.91
CA GLY A 438 -3.81 -25.20 17.43
C GLY A 438 -3.35 -25.05 15.98
N ASP A 439 -3.87 -25.90 15.10
CA ASP A 439 -3.53 -25.95 13.67
C ASP A 439 -4.49 -25.12 12.81
N THR A 440 -5.23 -24.17 13.42
CA THR A 440 -6.16 -23.28 12.72
C THR A 440 -5.79 -21.82 12.96
N ILE A 441 -5.56 -21.07 11.87
CA ILE A 441 -5.46 -19.60 11.89
C ILE A 441 -6.74 -19.02 11.30
N ARG A 442 -7.32 -18.03 11.97
CA ARG A 442 -8.43 -17.23 11.45
C ARG A 442 -7.99 -15.78 11.34
N LEU A 443 -8.26 -15.18 10.20
CA LEU A 443 -7.91 -13.80 9.89
C LEU A 443 -9.10 -13.10 9.26
N GLN A 444 -9.32 -11.86 9.67
CA GLN A 444 -10.35 -10.97 9.16
C GLN A 444 -9.68 -9.69 8.71
N LEU A 445 -9.72 -9.41 7.41
CA LEU A 445 -9.14 -8.21 6.81
C LEU A 445 -10.28 -7.27 6.41
N PHE A 446 -10.20 -6.02 6.83
CA PHE A 446 -11.25 -5.02 6.61
C PHE A 446 -10.80 -3.99 5.57
N SER A 447 -11.70 -3.69 4.64
CA SER A 447 -11.52 -2.68 3.60
C SER A 447 -12.62 -1.64 3.69
N TRP A 448 -12.23 -0.39 3.87
CA TRP A 448 -13.15 0.70 4.20
C TRP A 448 -13.40 1.61 3.01
N PRO A 449 -14.64 2.08 2.81
CA PRO A 449 -14.96 3.02 1.75
C PRO A 449 -14.36 4.40 2.04
N LEU A 450 -14.12 5.17 0.98
CA LEU A 450 -13.64 6.55 1.07
C LEU A 450 -14.68 7.52 0.49
N GLY A 451 -14.69 8.74 1.02
CA GLY A 451 -15.61 9.79 0.60
C GLY A 451 -17.05 9.47 0.98
N ASP A 452 -17.98 9.63 0.03
CA ASP A 452 -19.42 9.45 0.24
C ASP A 452 -19.88 7.98 0.15
N ASP A 453 -19.00 7.06 -0.26
CA ASP A 453 -19.33 5.63 -0.31
C ASP A 453 -19.43 5.06 1.11
N ARG A 454 -20.30 4.07 1.28
CA ARG A 454 -20.55 3.36 2.55
C ARG A 454 -20.34 1.86 2.43
N ALA A 455 -19.92 1.38 1.27
CA ALA A 455 -19.65 -0.03 1.03
C ALA A 455 -18.30 -0.45 1.65
N ALA A 456 -18.35 -1.10 2.80
CA ALA A 456 -17.19 -1.75 3.40
C ALA A 456 -17.15 -3.23 3.01
N HIS A 457 -15.96 -3.80 2.99
CA HIS A 457 -15.74 -5.21 2.70
C HIS A 457 -14.94 -5.87 3.80
N ILE A 458 -15.19 -7.15 4.02
CA ILE A 458 -14.39 -8.01 4.90
C ILE A 458 -13.97 -9.26 4.14
N VAL A 459 -12.71 -9.62 4.26
CA VAL A 459 -12.17 -10.89 3.80
C VAL A 459 -11.87 -11.74 5.02
N ARG A 460 -12.57 -12.87 5.14
CA ARG A 460 -12.33 -13.88 6.18
C ARG A 460 -11.49 -15.00 5.58
N LEU A 461 -10.35 -15.24 6.20
CA LEU A 461 -9.44 -16.32 5.88
C LEU A 461 -9.43 -17.30 7.04
N THR A 462 -9.66 -18.57 6.76
CA THR A 462 -9.43 -19.66 7.70
C THR A 462 -8.41 -20.60 7.07
N LEU A 463 -7.28 -20.76 7.74
CA LEU A 463 -6.17 -21.61 7.33
C LEU A 463 -6.11 -22.81 8.28
N VAL A 464 -6.13 -24.02 7.73
CA VAL A 464 -5.93 -25.26 8.48
C VAL A 464 -4.77 -25.99 7.82
N ALA A 465 -3.70 -26.24 8.57
CA ALA A 465 -2.49 -26.86 8.04
C ALA A 465 -2.19 -28.19 8.72
N ASP A 466 -1.67 -29.12 7.94
CA ASP A 466 -1.00 -30.32 8.44
C ASP A 466 0.37 -30.48 7.76
N ASP A 467 0.96 -31.67 7.88
CA ASP A 467 2.27 -31.96 7.29
C ASP A 467 2.24 -32.11 5.75
N GLU A 468 1.08 -32.32 5.14
CA GLU A 468 0.91 -32.63 3.71
C GLU A 468 0.25 -31.50 2.93
N ALA A 469 -0.59 -30.68 3.56
CA ALA A 469 -1.39 -29.68 2.90
C ALA A 469 -1.74 -28.49 3.80
N LEU A 470 -2.13 -27.40 3.16
CA LEU A 470 -2.76 -26.26 3.80
C LEU A 470 -4.09 -26.01 3.09
N ASP A 471 -5.19 -26.16 3.83
CA ASP A 471 -6.53 -25.83 3.41
C ASP A 471 -6.84 -24.37 3.79
N ALA A 472 -7.22 -23.58 2.79
CA ALA A 472 -7.61 -22.18 2.97
C ALA A 472 -9.05 -21.96 2.54
N THR A 473 -9.89 -21.55 3.49
CA THR A 473 -11.22 -21.01 3.20
C THR A 473 -11.14 -19.50 3.16
N VAL A 474 -11.45 -18.91 2.00
CA VAL A 474 -11.52 -17.46 1.80
C VAL A 474 -12.97 -17.07 1.59
N ALA A 475 -13.53 -16.18 2.41
CA ALA A 475 -14.89 -15.68 2.27
C ALA A 475 -14.91 -14.15 2.26
N VAL A 476 -15.47 -13.57 1.22
CA VAL A 476 -15.63 -12.12 1.07
C VAL A 476 -17.08 -11.76 1.35
N SER A 477 -17.29 -10.77 2.21
CA SER A 477 -18.61 -10.20 2.48
C SER A 477 -18.57 -8.69 2.35
N ARG A 478 -19.71 -8.10 2.01
CA ARG A 478 -19.91 -6.66 1.89
C ARG A 478 -20.89 -6.21 2.97
N ALA A 479 -20.62 -5.06 3.56
CA ALA A 479 -21.52 -4.39 4.48
C ALA A 479 -21.75 -2.94 4.03
N VAL A 480 -22.92 -2.39 4.36
CA VAL A 480 -23.21 -0.96 4.19
C VAL A 480 -23.15 -0.32 5.57
N LEU A 481 -22.19 0.59 5.75
CA LEU A 481 -22.01 1.30 7.01
C LEU A 481 -23.21 2.20 7.30
N THR A 482 -23.67 2.19 8.55
CA THR A 482 -24.82 2.99 8.99
C THR A 482 -24.48 4.48 9.02
N GLN A 483 -23.23 4.81 9.35
CA GLN A 483 -22.68 6.16 9.37
C GLN A 483 -21.36 6.21 8.59
N PRO A 484 -21.01 7.35 7.96
CA PRO A 484 -19.67 7.56 7.43
C PRO A 484 -18.65 7.38 8.55
N MET A 485 -17.59 6.63 8.29
CA MET A 485 -16.57 6.36 9.28
C MET A 485 -15.37 7.26 9.05
N ASP A 486 -14.97 8.01 10.08
CA ASP A 486 -13.70 8.73 10.04
C ASP A 486 -12.55 7.75 10.29
N ILE A 487 -12.00 7.25 9.19
CA ILE A 487 -10.87 6.31 9.20
C ILE A 487 -9.64 6.95 9.85
N SER A 488 -9.47 8.27 9.72
CA SER A 488 -8.25 8.96 10.14
C SER A 488 -8.14 9.17 11.65
N THR A 489 -9.27 9.25 12.37
CA THR A 489 -9.30 9.56 13.81
C THR A 489 -9.71 8.37 14.69
N SER A 490 -10.28 7.31 14.10
CA SER A 490 -10.72 6.11 14.83
C SER A 490 -9.56 5.13 15.05
N THR A 491 -9.61 4.30 16.09
CA THR A 491 -8.68 3.15 16.24
C THR A 491 -9.15 1.98 15.38
N ALA A 492 -8.24 1.07 15.00
CA ALA A 492 -8.61 -0.13 14.23
C ALA A 492 -9.69 -0.95 14.96
N ALA A 493 -9.55 -1.15 16.27
CA ALA A 493 -10.57 -1.80 17.09
C ALA A 493 -11.95 -1.11 17.00
N ALA A 494 -12.00 0.22 17.14
CA ALA A 494 -13.27 0.95 17.04
C ALA A 494 -13.89 0.85 15.63
N ARG A 495 -13.06 0.84 14.57
CA ARG A 495 -13.53 0.66 13.19
C ARG A 495 -14.09 -0.74 12.98
N ILE A 496 -13.37 -1.76 13.44
CA ILE A 496 -13.81 -3.16 13.38
C ILE A 496 -15.12 -3.36 14.14
N ASP A 497 -15.26 -2.81 15.35
CA ASP A 497 -16.50 -2.85 16.12
C ASP A 497 -17.66 -2.14 15.38
N ALA A 498 -17.36 -1.06 14.66
CA ALA A 498 -18.34 -0.35 13.83
C ALA A 498 -18.81 -1.16 12.60
N PHE A 499 -18.13 -2.24 12.24
CA PHE A 499 -18.54 -3.16 11.18
C PHE A 499 -19.78 -4.00 11.56
N ALA A 500 -20.48 -3.71 12.66
CA ALA A 500 -21.70 -4.38 13.15
C ALA A 500 -22.96 -4.25 12.24
N ALA A 501 -22.76 -4.27 10.93
CA ALA A 501 -23.77 -4.17 9.90
C ALA A 501 -24.27 -5.55 9.45
N ARG A 502 -25.43 -5.56 8.77
CA ARG A 502 -25.90 -6.75 8.06
C ARG A 502 -24.97 -6.99 6.88
N GLU A 503 -24.23 -8.08 6.96
CA GLU A 503 -23.34 -8.52 5.90
C GLU A 503 -24.11 -9.24 4.81
N THR A 504 -23.75 -8.93 3.57
CA THR A 504 -24.16 -9.68 2.38
C THR A 504 -22.94 -10.47 1.91
N PRO A 505 -23.00 -11.82 1.87
CA PRO A 505 -21.92 -12.60 1.31
C PRO A 505 -21.72 -12.21 -0.16
N VAL A 506 -20.47 -12.21 -0.63
CA VAL A 506 -20.12 -11.93 -2.02
C VAL A 506 -19.65 -13.22 -2.70
N VAL A 507 -18.57 -13.79 -2.18
CA VAL A 507 -17.97 -15.02 -2.72
C VAL A 507 -17.23 -15.77 -1.63
N SER A 508 -17.20 -17.10 -1.73
CA SER A 508 -16.35 -17.97 -0.93
C SER A 508 -15.56 -18.93 -1.82
N TYR A 509 -14.31 -19.21 -1.45
CA TYR A 509 -13.41 -20.16 -2.10
C TYR A 509 -12.85 -21.12 -1.05
N HIS A 510 -12.67 -22.38 -1.46
CA HIS A 510 -11.89 -23.38 -0.73
C HIS A 510 -10.71 -23.79 -1.58
N VAL A 511 -9.50 -23.43 -1.14
CA VAL A 511 -8.25 -23.56 -1.87
C VAL A 511 -7.30 -24.46 -1.10
N VAL A 512 -6.61 -25.35 -1.81
CA VAL A 512 -5.61 -26.23 -1.22
C VAL A 512 -4.23 -25.88 -1.74
N TYR A 513 -3.30 -25.87 -0.81
CA TYR A 513 -1.87 -25.64 -1.02
C TYR A 513 -1.09 -26.90 -0.69
N GLU A 514 0.01 -27.10 -1.39
CA GLU A 514 0.99 -28.14 -1.09
C GLU A 514 2.28 -27.51 -0.55
N PRO A 515 2.95 -28.14 0.43
CA PRO A 515 4.24 -27.71 0.90
C PRO A 515 5.27 -28.02 -0.17
N ARG A 516 6.08 -27.04 -0.54
CA ARG A 516 7.22 -27.27 -1.42
C ARG A 516 8.46 -27.53 -0.55
N PRO A 517 9.26 -28.58 -0.83
CA PRO A 517 10.56 -28.70 -0.18
C PRO A 517 11.40 -27.46 -0.53
N ASP A 518 12.12 -26.92 0.46
CA ASP A 518 12.97 -25.74 0.31
C ASP A 518 13.81 -25.87 -0.96
N HIS A 519 13.41 -25.16 -2.03
CA HIS A 519 14.35 -24.84 -3.07
C HIS A 519 15.27 -23.81 -2.45
N ASN A 520 16.53 -24.20 -2.25
CA ASN A 520 17.62 -23.23 -2.18
C ASN A 520 17.47 -22.30 -3.38
N VAL A 521 16.94 -21.10 -3.14
CA VAL A 521 16.92 -20.01 -4.10
C VAL A 521 18.39 -19.62 -4.26
N SER A 522 18.99 -20.13 -5.34
CA SER A 522 20.33 -19.76 -5.82
C SER A 522 20.29 -18.43 -6.54
#